data_AF-A0A356T2S1-F1
#
_entry.id   AF-A0A356T2S1-F1
#
_cell.length_a   1.000
_cell.length_b   1.000
_cell.length_c   1.000
_cell.angle_alpha   90.00
_cell.angle_beta   90.00
_cell.angle_gamma   90.00
#
_symmetry.space_group_name_H-M   'P 1'
#
loop_
_entity.id
_entity.type
_entity.pdbx_description
1 polymer ?
#
loop_
_entity_poly.entity_id
_entity_poly.type
_entity_poly.pdbx_seq_one_letter_code
_entity_poly.pdbx_strand_id
1 'polypeptide(L)'
;DARKTRGNAAGNEAGKADGYEKSAAASDDASDAPRKPDPARISQHLSKFSDRAIQRVTGGNAFLRGRLYARRGHVHDIDTHGSNAKCRVQVKQDTYYEPKLTLTPEEQWVSDCNCPGFRGPTAHCKHVAALMVAIRDRERPPKPKQQQQPQESKKSKEKNAGKQEVQAHTPQTVSVGGKRSRRRRRRRGGGSGAETNVEVLSARELGIGSQDPRGSLDAWMPPDEQIKTYDLEFRMQVRSASITITPVLAGTRSAVPIADVLGGFNLIPSDLRPLLRALARHTTRGAPATAEIRGEDAAEVLDMLEQRRVLLEPASMELR
;
A
#
# COMPACT_ATOMS: atom_id res chain seq x y z
N ASP A 1 -8.09 -72.21 -55.51
CA ASP A 1 -9.30 -71.57 -56.07
C ASP A 1 -9.31 -70.07 -55.77
N ALA A 2 -8.99 -69.25 -56.77
CA ALA A 2 -9.95 -68.44 -57.54
C ALA A 2 -10.42 -67.19 -56.74
N ARG A 3 -9.80 -66.01 -56.84
CA ARG A 3 -9.73 -65.00 -57.94
C ARG A 3 -10.94 -64.03 -57.98
N LYS A 4 -10.61 -62.72 -57.97
CA LYS A 4 -11.35 -61.53 -58.51
C LYS A 4 -12.53 -61.02 -57.64
N THR A 5 -12.80 -59.71 -57.48
CA THR A 5 -12.74 -58.50 -58.35
C THR A 5 -12.53 -57.22 -57.50
N ARG A 6 -11.63 -56.27 -57.80
CA ARG A 6 -11.76 -55.05 -58.66
C ARG A 6 -13.04 -54.21 -58.47
N GLY A 7 -12.87 -52.90 -58.18
CA GLY A 7 -13.86 -51.84 -58.42
C GLY A 7 -13.45 -50.45 -57.89
N ASN A 8 -13.07 -49.54 -58.80
CA ASN A 8 -12.75 -48.12 -58.61
C ASN A 8 -14.00 -47.23 -58.50
N ALA A 9 -13.92 -46.10 -57.76
CA ALA A 9 -14.48 -44.76 -58.06
C ALA A 9 -14.11 -43.83 -56.87
N ALA A 10 -13.30 -42.76 -56.95
CA ALA A 10 -13.27 -41.54 -57.78
C ALA A 10 -14.37 -40.50 -57.45
N GLY A 11 -13.92 -39.31 -57.01
CA GLY A 11 -14.69 -38.07 -56.77
C GLY A 11 -15.33 -38.01 -55.39
N ASN A 12 -15.38 -36.92 -54.63
CA ASN A 12 -15.03 -35.51 -54.77
C ASN A 12 -15.41 -34.93 -53.37
N GLU A 13 -14.63 -34.12 -52.64
CA GLU A 13 -14.62 -32.67 -52.73
C GLU A 13 -13.73 -32.09 -51.61
N ALA A 14 -13.00 -31.02 -51.98
CA ALA A 14 -12.65 -29.82 -51.20
C ALA A 14 -12.38 -29.98 -49.69
N GLY A 15 -11.18 -29.74 -49.16
CA GLY A 15 -10.40 -28.53 -49.37
C GLY A 15 -10.12 -27.93 -47.99
N LYS A 16 -9.08 -28.42 -47.31
CA LYS A 16 -8.63 -27.91 -46.00
C LYS A 16 -7.33 -27.14 -46.21
N ALA A 17 -7.46 -25.84 -46.42
CA ALA A 17 -6.34 -24.91 -46.45
C ALA A 17 -6.17 -24.31 -45.06
N ASP A 18 -5.00 -24.55 -44.47
CA ASP A 18 -4.56 -23.99 -43.20
C ASP A 18 -4.26 -22.50 -43.38
N GLY A 19 -5.23 -21.66 -42.97
CA GLY A 19 -5.10 -20.22 -42.88
C GLY A 19 -4.63 -19.81 -41.49
N TYR A 20 -3.36 -19.39 -41.41
CA TYR A 20 -2.74 -18.79 -40.23
C TYR A 20 -3.31 -17.37 -40.01
N GLU A 21 -4.48 -17.26 -39.38
CA GLU A 21 -5.04 -15.96 -38.98
C GLU A 21 -4.69 -15.62 -37.52
N LYS A 22 -3.72 -14.73 -37.45
CA LYS A 22 -3.37 -13.85 -36.34
C LYS A 22 -4.62 -13.18 -35.77
N SER A 23 -5.19 -13.73 -34.71
CA SER A 23 -6.31 -13.11 -33.99
C SER A 23 -5.83 -11.80 -33.37
N ALA A 24 -6.39 -10.72 -33.91
CA ALA A 24 -6.13 -9.36 -33.52
C ALA A 24 -6.46 -9.17 -32.03
N ALA A 25 -5.47 -8.72 -31.28
CA ALA A 25 -5.68 -8.05 -30.01
C ALA A 25 -6.50 -6.78 -30.29
N ALA A 26 -7.81 -6.84 -30.06
CA ALA A 26 -8.65 -5.67 -29.93
C ALA A 26 -8.28 -4.98 -28.61
N SER A 27 -7.27 -4.11 -28.67
CA SER A 27 -7.09 -3.05 -27.71
C SER A 27 -8.22 -2.05 -27.90
N ASP A 28 -9.23 -2.11 -27.04
CA ASP A 28 -10.20 -1.03 -26.86
C ASP A 28 -9.49 0.17 -26.19
N ASP A 29 -8.64 0.86 -26.96
CA ASP A 29 -8.27 2.25 -26.72
C ASP A 29 -9.50 3.09 -27.06
N ALA A 30 -10.43 3.14 -26.12
CA ALA A 30 -11.63 3.98 -26.19
C ALA A 30 -11.20 5.45 -26.16
N SER A 31 -11.19 6.07 -27.34
CA SER A 31 -11.43 7.49 -27.62
C SER A 31 -11.55 8.41 -26.40
N ASP A 32 -10.50 9.20 -26.15
CA ASP A 32 -10.44 10.27 -25.15
C ASP A 32 -11.24 11.51 -25.60
N ALA A 33 -12.47 11.29 -26.05
CA ALA A 33 -13.45 12.35 -26.22
C ALA A 33 -14.13 12.57 -24.86
N PRO A 34 -14.34 13.82 -24.41
CA PRO A 34 -15.06 14.09 -23.18
C PRO A 34 -16.47 13.49 -23.30
N ARG A 35 -16.68 12.35 -22.64
CA ARG A 35 -18.00 11.72 -22.54
C ARG A 35 -18.94 12.73 -21.88
N LYS A 36 -20.07 12.99 -22.53
CA LYS A 36 -21.10 13.89 -21.99
C LYS A 36 -21.53 13.34 -20.62
N PRO A 37 -21.67 14.18 -19.59
CA PRO A 37 -22.13 13.73 -18.28
C PRO A 37 -23.53 13.14 -18.42
N ASP A 38 -23.75 11.98 -17.80
CA ASP A 38 -25.06 11.33 -17.82
C ASP A 38 -26.08 12.25 -17.12
N PRO A 39 -27.29 12.42 -17.67
CA PRO A 39 -28.30 13.31 -17.10
C PRO A 39 -28.98 12.74 -15.85
N ALA A 40 -28.60 11.55 -15.39
CA ALA A 40 -29.26 10.88 -14.27
C ALA A 40 -28.99 11.62 -12.95
N ARG A 41 -30.05 11.81 -12.14
CA ARG A 41 -29.94 12.44 -10.82
C ARG A 41 -28.91 11.76 -9.92
N ILE A 42 -28.85 10.43 -9.96
CA ILE A 42 -27.92 9.63 -9.16
C ILE A 42 -26.46 9.84 -9.57
N SER A 43 -26.20 10.01 -10.86
CA SER A 43 -24.85 10.23 -11.37
C SER A 43 -24.40 11.63 -10.93
N GLN A 44 -25.17 12.67 -11.24
CA GLN A 44 -24.86 14.05 -10.82
C GLN A 44 -24.64 14.18 -9.29
N HIS A 45 -25.40 13.43 -8.48
CA HIS A 45 -25.19 13.38 -7.05
C HIS A 45 -23.84 12.72 -6.69
N LEU A 46 -23.53 11.55 -7.27
CA LEU A 46 -22.26 10.86 -7.06
C LEU A 46 -21.04 11.63 -7.58
N SER A 47 -21.17 12.46 -8.63
CA SER A 47 -20.09 13.33 -9.13
C SER A 47 -19.53 14.27 -8.06
N LYS A 48 -20.40 14.74 -7.15
CA LYS A 48 -20.05 15.65 -6.04
C LYS A 48 -19.42 14.92 -4.86
N PHE A 49 -19.56 13.59 -4.78
CA PHE A 49 -19.07 12.81 -3.65
C PHE A 49 -17.55 12.58 -3.73
N SER A 50 -16.86 12.96 -2.65
CA SER A 50 -15.44 12.62 -2.46
C SER A 50 -15.26 11.14 -2.11
N ASP A 51 -14.05 10.59 -2.33
CA ASP A 51 -13.65 9.25 -1.86
C ASP A 51 -14.01 9.06 -0.37
N ARG A 52 -13.76 10.09 0.46
CA ARG A 52 -14.05 10.06 1.90
C ARG A 52 -15.54 10.04 2.20
N ALA A 53 -16.37 10.71 1.39
CA ALA A 53 -17.83 10.67 1.54
C ALA A 53 -18.39 9.28 1.22
N ILE A 54 -17.96 8.67 0.10
CA ILE A 54 -18.35 7.29 -0.26
C ILE A 54 -17.86 6.31 0.83
N GLN A 55 -16.65 6.52 1.37
CA GLN A 55 -16.12 5.72 2.46
C GLN A 55 -16.93 5.82 3.75
N ARG A 56 -17.51 6.99 4.07
CA ARG A 56 -18.40 7.15 5.24
C ARG A 56 -19.74 6.44 5.05
N VAL A 57 -20.31 6.51 3.85
CA VAL A 57 -21.57 5.85 3.51
C VAL A 57 -21.41 4.33 3.53
N THR A 58 -20.40 3.81 2.84
CA THR A 58 -20.22 2.35 2.65
C THR A 58 -19.42 1.65 3.74
N GLY A 59 -18.66 2.40 4.54
CA GLY A 59 -17.72 1.88 5.52
C GLY A 59 -16.32 1.63 4.95
N GLY A 60 -15.30 1.78 5.80
CA GLY A 60 -13.89 1.80 5.39
C GLY A 60 -13.42 0.55 4.64
N ASN A 61 -13.70 -0.64 5.17
CA ASN A 61 -13.23 -1.90 4.59
C ASN A 61 -13.96 -2.25 3.27
N ALA A 62 -15.28 -2.02 3.21
CA ALA A 62 -16.07 -2.23 2.01
C ALA A 62 -15.63 -1.29 0.89
N PHE A 63 -15.40 -0.01 1.20
CA PHE A 63 -14.92 0.98 0.23
C PHE A 63 -13.56 0.62 -0.36
N LEU A 64 -12.57 0.31 0.47
CA LEU A 64 -11.22 0.00 0.00
C LEU A 64 -11.20 -1.19 -0.95
N ARG A 65 -11.99 -2.23 -0.64
CA ARG A 65 -12.14 -3.40 -1.50
C ARG A 65 -12.93 -3.07 -2.77
N GLY A 66 -14.04 -2.34 -2.65
CA GLY A 66 -14.88 -1.94 -3.78
C GLY A 66 -14.14 -1.07 -4.80
N ARG A 67 -13.33 -0.11 -4.33
CA ARG A 67 -12.48 0.73 -5.18
C ARG A 67 -11.49 -0.08 -6.03
N LEU A 68 -11.01 -1.22 -5.51
CA LEU A 68 -10.12 -2.09 -6.29
C LEU A 68 -10.84 -2.77 -7.45
N TYR A 69 -12.12 -3.15 -7.29
CA TYR A 69 -12.92 -3.71 -8.39
C TYR A 69 -13.15 -2.67 -9.50
N ALA A 70 -13.52 -1.44 -9.12
CA ALA A 70 -13.71 -0.36 -10.08
C ALA A 70 -12.41 -0.03 -10.85
N ARG A 71 -11.28 0.13 -10.14
CA ARG A 71 -9.99 0.46 -10.77
C ARG A 71 -9.40 -0.63 -11.64
N ARG A 72 -9.77 -1.90 -11.40
CA ARG A 72 -9.31 -3.03 -12.22
C ARG A 72 -10.21 -3.29 -13.43
N GLY A 73 -11.30 -2.52 -13.60
CA GLY A 73 -12.23 -2.73 -14.71
C GLY A 73 -13.08 -3.99 -14.54
N HIS A 74 -13.36 -4.44 -13.31
CA HIS A 74 -14.23 -5.58 -13.03
C HIS A 74 -15.72 -5.20 -12.92
N VAL A 75 -16.07 -3.95 -13.19
CA VAL A 75 -17.43 -3.43 -13.13
C VAL A 75 -17.90 -3.20 -14.57
N HIS A 76 -18.87 -3.99 -14.99
CA HIS A 76 -19.44 -4.01 -16.34
C HIS A 76 -20.91 -3.59 -16.30
N ASP A 77 -21.48 -3.29 -17.47
CA ASP A 77 -22.91 -3.02 -17.69
C ASP A 77 -23.53 -2.07 -16.65
N ILE A 78 -22.92 -0.89 -16.46
CA ILE A 78 -23.47 0.09 -15.52
C ILE A 78 -24.56 0.89 -16.21
N ASP A 79 -25.79 0.69 -15.73
CA ASP A 79 -26.99 1.38 -16.15
C ASP A 79 -27.45 2.35 -15.06
N THR A 80 -27.62 3.62 -15.42
CA THR A 80 -28.11 4.68 -14.52
C THR A 80 -29.44 5.24 -15.03
N HIS A 81 -30.49 5.10 -14.23
CA HIS A 81 -31.84 5.58 -14.53
C HIS A 81 -32.35 6.47 -13.40
N GLY A 82 -32.26 7.79 -13.56
CA GLY A 82 -32.79 8.75 -12.59
C GLY A 82 -32.18 8.58 -11.20
N SER A 83 -32.94 8.00 -10.27
CA SER A 83 -32.54 7.70 -8.88
C SER A 83 -32.06 6.26 -8.67
N ASN A 84 -32.04 5.42 -9.70
CA ASN A 84 -31.63 4.02 -9.62
C ASN A 84 -30.36 3.78 -10.45
N ALA A 85 -29.46 2.96 -9.94
CA ALA A 85 -28.31 2.45 -10.68
C ALA A 85 -28.14 0.95 -10.47
N LYS A 86 -27.68 0.26 -11.51
CA LYS A 86 -27.37 -1.17 -11.49
C LYS A 86 -26.05 -1.40 -12.20
N CYS A 87 -25.32 -2.45 -11.81
CA CYS A 87 -24.21 -2.95 -12.61
C CYS A 87 -23.97 -4.44 -12.41
N ARG A 88 -23.01 -4.98 -13.16
CA ARG A 88 -22.49 -6.33 -13.01
C ARG A 88 -21.04 -6.28 -12.54
N VAL A 89 -20.77 -6.84 -11.37
CA VAL A 89 -19.41 -6.92 -10.82
C VAL A 89 -18.88 -8.33 -10.96
N GLN A 90 -17.82 -8.47 -11.75
CA GLN A 90 -17.13 -9.74 -11.98
C GLN A 90 -16.22 -10.07 -10.77
N VAL A 91 -16.44 -11.22 -10.13
CA VAL A 91 -15.62 -11.66 -8.97
C VAL A 91 -14.71 -12.81 -9.35
N LYS A 92 -15.19 -13.72 -10.18
CA LYS A 92 -14.44 -14.82 -10.82
C LYS A 92 -14.78 -14.82 -12.30
N GLN A 93 -14.09 -15.65 -13.10
CA GLN A 93 -14.27 -15.69 -14.56
C GLN A 93 -15.76 -15.79 -14.95
N ASP A 94 -16.54 -16.65 -14.29
CA ASP A 94 -17.96 -16.89 -14.63
C ASP A 94 -18.97 -16.46 -13.54
N THR A 95 -18.54 -15.71 -12.52
CA THR A 95 -19.43 -15.30 -11.41
C THR A 95 -19.56 -13.79 -11.33
N TYR A 96 -20.79 -13.32 -11.57
CA TYR A 96 -21.17 -11.92 -11.52
C TYR A 96 -22.13 -11.67 -10.35
N TYR A 97 -21.91 -10.58 -9.62
CA TYR A 97 -22.89 -10.05 -8.69
C TYR A 97 -23.53 -8.80 -9.26
N GLU A 98 -24.83 -8.64 -9.02
CA GLU A 98 -25.62 -7.52 -9.54
C GLU A 98 -26.01 -6.58 -8.38
N PRO A 99 -25.14 -5.64 -7.97
CA PRO A 99 -25.52 -4.62 -7.01
C PRO A 99 -26.49 -3.62 -7.67
N LYS A 100 -27.51 -3.24 -6.90
CA LYS A 100 -28.48 -2.20 -7.22
C LYS A 100 -28.37 -1.10 -6.16
N LEU A 101 -28.48 0.14 -6.59
CA LEU A 101 -28.40 1.32 -5.72
C LEU A 101 -29.56 2.25 -6.05
N THR A 102 -30.29 2.66 -5.02
CA THR A 102 -31.40 3.60 -5.11
C THR A 102 -31.12 4.79 -4.19
N LEU A 103 -31.25 6.00 -4.73
CA LEU A 103 -31.18 7.24 -3.99
C LEU A 103 -32.59 7.68 -3.60
N THR A 104 -32.91 7.66 -2.31
CA THR A 104 -34.20 8.14 -1.81
C THR A 104 -34.28 9.67 -1.92
N PRO A 105 -35.49 10.26 -1.88
CA PRO A 105 -35.65 11.72 -1.91
C PRO A 105 -34.98 12.45 -0.73
N GLU A 106 -34.79 11.77 0.40
CA GLU A 106 -34.09 12.27 1.60
C GLU A 106 -32.55 12.16 1.50
N GLU A 107 -32.01 11.92 0.30
CA GLU A 107 -30.58 11.74 0.03
C GLU A 107 -29.94 10.55 0.77
N GLN A 108 -30.74 9.59 1.23
CA GLN A 108 -30.26 8.35 1.82
C GLN A 108 -30.05 7.28 0.75
N TRP A 109 -29.04 6.44 0.97
CA TRP A 109 -28.67 5.37 0.05
C TRP A 109 -29.30 4.06 0.49
N VAL A 110 -30.08 3.47 -0.40
CA VAL A 110 -30.61 2.12 -0.22
C VAL A 110 -29.97 1.25 -1.29
N SER A 111 -29.29 0.18 -0.86
CA SER A 111 -28.64 -0.73 -1.79
C SER A 111 -29.20 -2.14 -1.67
N ASP A 112 -29.09 -2.91 -2.73
CA ASP A 112 -29.35 -4.34 -2.73
C ASP A 112 -28.23 -5.05 -3.49
N CYS A 113 -27.82 -6.23 -3.05
CA CYS A 113 -26.76 -6.99 -3.73
C CYS A 113 -26.87 -8.49 -3.43
N ASN A 114 -26.84 -9.31 -4.48
CA ASN A 114 -26.87 -10.77 -4.39
C ASN A 114 -25.55 -11.42 -3.88
N CYS A 115 -24.73 -10.69 -3.13
CA CYS A 115 -23.46 -11.23 -2.65
C CYS A 115 -23.58 -11.75 -1.22
N PRO A 116 -22.79 -12.76 -0.82
CA PRO A 116 -22.85 -13.34 0.52
C PRO A 116 -22.42 -12.36 1.63
N GLY A 117 -21.76 -11.25 1.26
CA GLY A 117 -21.36 -10.20 2.20
C GLY A 117 -22.38 -9.08 2.38
N PHE A 118 -23.54 -9.15 1.75
CA PHE A 118 -24.59 -8.14 1.88
C PHE A 118 -25.36 -8.36 3.18
N ARG A 119 -25.52 -7.29 3.97
CA ARG A 119 -26.11 -7.35 5.33
C ARG A 119 -27.38 -6.51 5.49
N GLY A 120 -27.91 -5.96 4.40
CA GLY A 120 -29.14 -5.15 4.41
C GLY A 120 -29.01 -3.82 3.68
N PRO A 121 -30.12 -3.09 3.53
CA PRO A 121 -30.23 -1.93 2.65
C PRO A 121 -29.30 -0.76 3.00
N THR A 122 -29.02 -0.58 4.29
CA THR A 122 -28.14 0.47 4.83
C THR A 122 -26.69 -0.01 5.01
N ALA A 123 -26.43 -1.33 4.91
CA ALA A 123 -25.13 -1.94 5.10
C ALA A 123 -24.52 -2.34 3.75
N HIS A 124 -23.90 -1.35 3.09
CA HIS A 124 -23.38 -1.52 1.73
C HIS A 124 -22.18 -2.47 1.67
N CYS A 125 -22.23 -3.42 0.74
CA CYS A 125 -21.13 -4.36 0.52
C CYS A 125 -20.04 -3.74 -0.39
N LYS A 126 -18.93 -4.47 -0.56
CA LYS A 126 -17.84 -4.06 -1.45
C LYS A 126 -18.28 -3.85 -2.92
N HIS A 127 -19.30 -4.57 -3.39
CA HIS A 127 -19.78 -4.45 -4.78
C HIS A 127 -20.61 -3.18 -4.99
N VAL A 128 -21.43 -2.80 -4.00
CA VAL A 128 -22.15 -1.52 -4.00
C VAL A 128 -21.16 -0.35 -3.97
N ALA A 129 -20.11 -0.45 -3.16
CA ALA A 129 -19.03 0.54 -3.18
C ALA A 129 -18.32 0.62 -4.55
N ALA A 130 -18.11 -0.52 -5.22
CA ALA A 130 -17.55 -0.56 -6.56
C ALA A 130 -18.45 0.17 -7.59
N LEU A 131 -19.77 -0.02 -7.51
CA LEU A 131 -20.76 0.68 -8.34
C LEU A 131 -20.68 2.21 -8.13
N MET A 132 -20.71 2.68 -6.87
CA MET A 132 -20.63 4.12 -6.56
C MET A 132 -19.34 4.76 -7.10
N VAL A 133 -18.20 4.08 -6.93
CA VAL A 133 -16.91 4.56 -7.43
C VAL A 133 -16.88 4.56 -8.95
N ALA A 134 -17.40 3.52 -9.60
CA ALA A 134 -17.39 3.42 -11.06
C ALA A 134 -18.29 4.47 -11.73
N ILE A 135 -19.47 4.78 -11.18
CA ILE A 135 -20.33 5.87 -11.68
C ILE A 135 -19.60 7.21 -11.55
N ARG A 136 -18.99 7.48 -10.39
CA ARG A 136 -18.25 8.73 -10.18
C ARG A 136 -17.04 8.85 -11.10
N ASP A 137 -16.24 7.79 -11.25
CA ASP A 137 -15.05 7.80 -12.08
C ASP A 137 -15.40 7.93 -13.58
N ARG A 138 -16.64 7.57 -13.99
CA ARG A 138 -17.17 7.88 -15.33
C ARG A 138 -17.44 9.37 -15.53
N GLU A 139 -18.00 10.06 -14.54
CA GLU A 139 -18.32 11.48 -14.64
C GLU A 139 -17.13 12.40 -14.37
N ARG A 140 -16.22 11.95 -13.52
CA ARG A 140 -14.96 12.62 -13.25
C ARG A 140 -13.85 11.71 -13.78
N PRO A 141 -13.58 11.74 -15.11
CA PRO A 141 -12.46 10.99 -15.64
C PRO A 141 -11.22 11.37 -14.83
N PRO A 142 -10.40 10.39 -14.43
CA PRO A 142 -9.18 10.68 -13.70
C PRO A 142 -8.40 11.67 -14.55
N LYS A 143 -8.19 12.89 -14.04
CA LYS A 143 -7.36 13.88 -14.73
C LYS A 143 -6.11 13.12 -15.18
N PRO A 144 -5.78 13.12 -16.49
CA PRO A 144 -4.60 12.42 -16.95
C PRO A 144 -3.49 12.89 -16.04
N LYS A 145 -2.75 11.94 -15.46
CA LYS A 145 -1.55 12.28 -14.70
C LYS A 145 -0.72 13.09 -15.67
N GLN A 146 -0.74 14.42 -15.53
CA GLN A 146 0.26 15.26 -16.14
C GLN A 146 1.56 14.61 -15.72
N GLN A 147 2.26 14.05 -16.72
CA GLN A 147 3.63 13.65 -16.57
C GLN A 147 4.27 14.83 -15.85
N GLN A 148 4.80 14.58 -14.66
CA GLN A 148 5.57 15.57 -13.95
C GLN A 148 6.73 15.92 -14.90
N GLN A 149 6.54 16.96 -15.69
CA GLN A 149 7.64 17.67 -16.33
C GLN A 149 8.58 18.02 -15.18
N PRO A 150 9.88 17.69 -15.28
CA PRO A 150 10.85 18.12 -14.31
C PRO A 150 10.68 19.63 -14.12
N GLN A 151 10.35 20.06 -12.91
CA GLN A 151 10.35 21.48 -12.59
C GLN A 151 11.80 21.95 -12.69
N GLU A 152 12.17 22.51 -13.84
CA GLU A 152 13.30 23.40 -13.96
C GLU A 152 13.09 24.53 -12.95
N SER A 153 13.93 24.54 -11.94
CA SER A 153 14.03 25.63 -10.97
C SER A 153 14.38 26.90 -11.72
N LYS A 154 13.42 27.84 -11.72
CA LYS A 154 13.61 29.21 -12.18
C LYS A 154 14.80 29.82 -11.43
N LYS A 155 15.88 30.07 -12.18
CA LYS A 155 17.02 30.90 -11.80
C LYS A 155 16.52 32.29 -11.41
N SER A 156 16.63 32.64 -10.12
CA SER A 156 16.73 34.03 -9.70
C SER A 156 18.07 34.59 -10.20
N LYS A 157 17.95 35.71 -10.90
CA LYS A 157 19.04 36.50 -11.47
C LYS A 157 19.47 37.49 -10.39
N GLU A 158 20.66 37.32 -9.82
CA GLU A 158 21.37 38.46 -9.25
C GLU A 158 22.88 38.32 -9.40
N LYS A 159 23.47 39.45 -9.78
CA LYS A 159 24.84 39.64 -10.24
C LYS A 159 25.77 39.74 -9.03
N ASN A 160 26.92 39.08 -9.07
CA ASN A 160 28.17 39.82 -8.90
C ASN A 160 29.36 39.05 -9.47
N ALA A 161 30.21 39.81 -10.16
CA ALA A 161 31.42 39.38 -10.83
C ALA A 161 32.60 39.38 -9.86
N GLY A 162 33.53 38.44 -10.03
CA GLY A 162 34.80 38.43 -9.30
C GLY A 162 35.64 37.19 -9.63
N LYS A 163 36.68 37.40 -10.43
CA LYS A 163 37.67 36.44 -10.96
C LYS A 163 38.34 35.60 -9.86
N GLN A 164 38.59 34.31 -10.12
CA GLN A 164 39.97 33.80 -10.20
C GLN A 164 40.03 32.35 -10.76
N GLU A 165 40.91 32.21 -11.73
CA GLU A 165 41.33 31.02 -12.47
C GLU A 165 42.50 30.36 -11.73
N VAL A 166 42.44 29.04 -11.46
CA VAL A 166 43.62 28.16 -11.45
C VAL A 166 43.20 26.74 -11.85
N GLN A 167 43.91 26.23 -12.84
CA GLN A 167 43.84 24.89 -13.43
C GLN A 167 44.43 23.82 -12.49
N ALA A 168 43.92 22.59 -12.56
CA ALA A 168 44.74 21.39 -12.41
C ALA A 168 44.08 20.17 -13.07
N HIS A 169 44.87 19.48 -13.87
CA HIS A 169 44.50 18.48 -14.87
C HIS A 169 44.92 17.08 -14.38
N THR A 170 43.99 16.10 -14.43
CA THR A 170 44.16 14.64 -14.70
C THR A 170 45.10 13.77 -13.81
N PRO A 171 45.05 12.40 -13.86
CA PRO A 171 44.33 11.47 -14.76
C PRO A 171 43.42 10.43 -14.04
N GLN A 172 42.27 10.06 -14.62
CA GLN A 172 42.05 8.82 -15.39
C GLN A 172 42.69 7.54 -14.84
N THR A 173 41.88 6.71 -14.18
CA THR A 173 42.03 5.24 -14.21
C THR A 173 40.68 4.60 -14.51
N VAL A 174 40.62 3.96 -15.68
CA VAL A 174 39.55 3.08 -16.17
C VAL A 174 39.66 1.74 -15.47
N SER A 175 38.58 1.27 -14.84
CA SER A 175 38.35 -0.16 -14.59
C SER A 175 36.89 -0.51 -14.83
N VAL A 176 36.75 -1.32 -15.86
CA VAL A 176 35.59 -1.91 -16.52
C VAL A 176 34.72 -2.74 -15.58
N GLY A 177 33.40 -2.66 -15.79
CA GLY A 177 32.51 -3.83 -15.80
C GLY A 177 32.02 -4.39 -14.46
N GLY A 178 30.80 -4.00 -14.05
CA GLY A 178 30.12 -4.65 -12.92
C GLY A 178 28.64 -4.26 -12.74
N LYS A 179 27.77 -4.93 -13.50
CA LYS A 179 26.31 -5.10 -13.36
C LYS A 179 25.51 -4.10 -12.48
N ARG A 180 24.62 -3.37 -13.18
CA ARG A 180 23.49 -2.58 -12.65
C ARG A 180 22.73 -3.30 -11.53
N SER A 181 22.97 -2.89 -10.29
CA SER A 181 22.11 -3.22 -9.15
C SER A 181 20.78 -2.48 -9.31
N ARG A 182 19.72 -3.22 -9.65
CA ARG A 182 18.34 -2.71 -9.66
C ARG A 182 17.96 -2.34 -8.22
N ARG A 183 18.01 -1.05 -7.92
CA ARG A 183 17.51 -0.41 -6.70
C ARG A 183 16.01 -0.71 -6.58
N ARG A 184 15.66 -1.84 -5.95
CA ARG A 184 14.28 -2.18 -5.56
C ARG A 184 13.82 -1.14 -4.54
N ARG A 185 13.07 -0.17 -5.03
CA ARG A 185 12.30 0.80 -4.22
C ARG A 185 11.37 0.00 -3.33
N ARG A 186 11.73 -0.16 -2.05
CA ARG A 186 10.90 -0.77 -1.00
C ARG A 186 9.58 0.02 -0.96
N ARG A 187 8.53 -0.57 -1.54
CA ARG A 187 7.15 -0.13 -1.31
C ARG A 187 6.88 -0.44 0.16
N ARG A 188 6.77 0.59 0.99
CA ARG A 188 6.21 0.51 2.35
C ARG A 188 4.84 -0.16 2.22
N GLY A 189 4.79 -1.43 2.62
CA GLY A 189 3.57 -2.20 2.76
C GLY A 189 2.83 -1.65 3.96
N GLY A 190 1.68 -1.04 3.71
CA GLY A 190 0.69 -0.86 4.74
C GLY A 190 -0.01 -2.19 4.99
N GLY A 191 -0.08 -2.57 6.26
CA GLY A 191 -1.19 -3.36 6.79
C GLY A 191 -0.82 -4.71 7.42
N SER A 192 -0.83 -4.74 8.75
CA SER A 192 -1.55 -5.70 9.61
C SER A 192 -1.46 -5.15 11.04
N GLY A 193 -2.51 -4.78 11.77
CA GLY A 193 -3.73 -5.55 11.99
C GLY A 193 -3.55 -6.42 13.24
N ALA A 194 -3.50 -5.80 14.43
CA ALA A 194 -4.24 -6.16 15.65
C ALA A 194 -3.57 -5.57 16.91
N GLU A 195 -4.40 -4.84 17.66
CA GLU A 195 -4.35 -4.53 19.10
C GLU A 195 -3.45 -3.37 19.59
N THR A 196 -4.13 -2.44 20.26
CA THR A 196 -3.68 -1.13 20.79
C THR A 196 -3.52 -0.02 19.73
N ASN A 197 -4.25 1.10 19.90
CA ASN A 197 -4.04 2.35 19.15
C ASN A 197 -2.71 2.98 19.60
N VAL A 198 -1.59 2.31 19.31
CA VAL A 198 -0.25 2.80 19.57
C VAL A 198 0.25 3.46 18.30
N GLU A 199 0.52 4.76 18.39
CA GLU A 199 1.07 5.54 17.28
C GLU A 199 2.50 5.05 17.00
N VAL A 200 2.74 4.58 15.78
CA VAL A 200 4.05 4.11 15.34
C VAL A 200 4.79 5.26 14.67
N LEU A 201 5.88 5.72 15.29
CA LEU A 201 6.68 6.81 14.76
C LEU A 201 7.48 6.38 13.53
N SER A 202 7.67 7.30 12.60
CA SER A 202 8.54 7.12 11.44
C SER A 202 9.97 7.61 11.73
N ALA A 203 10.97 7.08 11.02
CA ALA A 203 12.35 7.58 11.05
C ALA A 203 12.50 9.12 10.95
N ARG A 204 11.57 9.81 10.27
CA ARG A 204 11.62 11.28 10.14
C ARG A 204 11.17 11.98 11.43
N GLU A 205 10.14 11.46 12.08
CA GLU A 205 9.65 11.96 13.37
C GLU A 205 10.66 11.67 14.49
N LEU A 206 11.42 10.59 14.34
CA LEU A 206 12.55 10.24 15.21
C LEU A 206 13.85 11.00 14.87
N GLY A 207 13.85 11.94 13.93
CA GLY A 207 15.06 12.68 13.56
C GLY A 207 16.19 11.85 12.90
N ILE A 208 15.98 10.54 12.66
CA ILE A 208 16.96 9.53 12.19
C ILE A 208 17.46 9.78 10.74
N GLY A 209 16.97 10.83 10.06
CA GLY A 209 17.45 11.22 8.72
C GLY A 209 17.47 12.72 8.45
N SER A 210 17.24 13.57 9.46
CA SER A 210 17.27 15.04 9.32
C SER A 210 18.53 15.66 9.95
N GLN A 211 19.26 14.89 10.75
CA GLN A 211 20.46 15.33 11.43
C GLN A 211 21.66 14.98 10.54
N ASP A 212 22.50 15.96 10.22
CA ASP A 212 23.80 15.69 9.59
C ASP A 212 24.52 14.63 10.42
N PRO A 213 25.11 13.59 9.80
CA PRO A 213 25.81 12.54 10.52
C PRO A 213 27.15 13.09 11.03
N ARG A 214 27.10 13.99 12.01
CA ARG A 214 28.27 14.54 12.70
C ARG A 214 28.81 13.56 13.73
N GLY A 215 28.71 12.26 13.48
CA GLY A 215 28.88 11.18 14.45
C GLY A 215 30.26 11.06 15.12
N SER A 216 31.21 11.95 14.83
CA SER A 216 32.43 12.16 15.60
C SER A 216 32.62 13.59 16.14
N LEU A 217 31.88 14.57 15.63
CA LEU A 217 31.95 15.99 16.02
C LEU A 217 31.03 16.31 17.20
N ASP A 218 29.96 15.53 17.37
CA ASP A 218 29.00 15.65 18.48
C ASP A 218 29.65 15.37 19.85
N ALA A 219 30.68 14.51 19.89
CA ALA A 219 31.48 14.26 21.09
C ALA A 219 32.35 15.47 21.51
N TRP A 220 32.57 16.43 20.60
CA TRP A 220 33.29 17.67 20.86
C TRP A 220 32.35 18.85 21.12
N MET A 221 31.04 18.62 21.11
CA MET A 221 30.06 19.66 21.43
C MET A 221 29.93 19.81 22.96
N PRO A 222 29.76 21.05 23.44
CA PRO A 222 29.48 21.29 24.85
C PRO A 222 28.22 20.51 25.28
N PRO A 223 28.14 20.05 26.54
CA PRO A 223 27.07 19.17 27.01
C PRO A 223 25.65 19.76 26.82
N ASP A 224 25.54 21.08 26.71
CA ASP A 224 24.27 21.76 26.44
C ASP A 224 23.76 21.59 25.00
N GLU A 225 24.64 21.26 24.05
CA GLU A 225 24.31 21.06 22.63
C GLU A 225 24.39 19.59 22.20
N GLN A 226 24.79 18.67 23.08
CA GLN A 226 24.84 17.24 22.78
C GLN A 226 23.43 16.72 22.46
N ILE A 227 23.34 15.93 21.40
CA ILE A 227 22.05 15.40 20.97
C ILE A 227 21.48 14.50 22.06
N LYS A 228 20.32 14.88 22.60
CA LYS A 228 19.65 14.13 23.66
C LYS A 228 19.33 12.72 23.17
N THR A 229 19.88 11.73 23.85
CA THR A 229 19.60 10.31 23.60
C THR A 229 18.14 9.99 23.89
N TYR A 230 17.55 9.11 23.08
CA TYR A 230 16.23 8.55 23.35
C TYR A 230 16.27 7.64 24.56
N ASP A 231 15.41 7.94 25.51
CA ASP A 231 15.07 7.03 26.60
C ASP A 231 13.93 6.11 26.12
N LEU A 232 14.14 4.80 26.23
CA LEU A 232 13.25 3.78 25.66
C LEU A 232 12.66 2.93 26.79
N GLU A 233 11.34 2.80 26.78
CA GLU A 233 10.58 1.86 27.60
C GLU A 233 10.15 0.67 26.76
N PHE A 234 10.09 -0.52 27.34
CA PHE A 234 9.70 -1.73 26.61
C PHE A 234 8.33 -2.20 27.06
N ARG A 235 7.38 -2.31 26.14
CA ARG A 235 6.09 -2.96 26.41
C ARG A 235 6.20 -4.43 26.07
N MET A 236 5.85 -5.28 27.03
CA MET A 236 5.86 -6.72 26.85
C MET A 236 4.46 -7.29 27.03
N GLN A 237 4.00 -8.09 26.06
CA GLN A 237 2.82 -8.93 26.21
C GLN A 237 3.25 -10.38 26.20
N VAL A 238 2.80 -11.12 27.20
CA VAL A 238 3.09 -12.54 27.34
C VAL A 238 1.95 -13.34 26.72
N ARG A 239 2.28 -14.25 25.81
CA ARG A 239 1.35 -15.23 25.23
C ARG A 239 1.83 -16.63 25.56
N SER A 240 0.94 -17.61 25.47
CA SER A 240 1.21 -19.01 25.84
C SER A 240 2.42 -19.65 25.15
N ALA A 241 2.81 -19.19 23.96
CA ALA A 241 3.93 -19.75 23.18
C ALA A 241 4.95 -18.70 22.70
N SER A 242 4.81 -17.43 23.11
CA SER A 242 5.64 -16.33 22.62
C SER A 242 5.54 -15.11 23.51
N ILE A 243 6.60 -14.32 23.59
CA ILE A 243 6.55 -12.97 24.15
C ILE A 243 6.62 -11.95 23.01
N THR A 244 5.78 -10.91 23.06
CA THR A 244 5.87 -9.78 22.13
C THR A 244 6.44 -8.58 22.85
N ILE A 245 7.49 -7.99 22.29
CA ILE A 245 8.18 -6.83 22.85
C ILE A 245 8.10 -5.68 21.85
N THR A 246 7.73 -4.51 22.36
CA THR A 246 7.58 -3.27 21.59
C THR A 246 8.35 -2.15 22.29
N PRO A 247 9.39 -1.56 21.71
CA PRO A 247 10.03 -0.38 22.27
C PRO A 247 9.17 0.86 22.02
N VAL A 248 9.08 1.69 23.05
CA VAL A 248 8.25 2.90 23.12
C VAL A 248 9.12 4.03 23.65
N LEU A 249 8.96 5.25 23.14
CA LEU A 249 9.66 6.40 23.72
C LEU A 249 9.18 6.66 25.15
N ALA A 250 10.10 6.78 26.10
CA ALA A 250 9.80 6.98 27.50
C ALA A 250 8.88 8.20 27.72
N GLY A 251 7.89 8.04 28.60
CA GLY A 251 6.87 9.06 28.86
C GLY A 251 5.83 9.25 27.75
N THR A 252 6.02 8.67 26.56
CA THR A 252 5.00 8.66 25.50
C THR A 252 4.41 7.26 25.34
N ARG A 253 3.29 7.15 24.65
CA ARG A 253 2.72 5.85 24.24
C ARG A 253 3.03 5.53 22.78
N SER A 254 4.11 6.10 22.23
CA SER A 254 4.45 5.99 20.82
C SER A 254 5.46 4.86 20.58
N ALA A 255 5.09 3.87 19.78
CA ALA A 255 5.98 2.76 19.44
C ALA A 255 6.99 3.19 18.39
N VAL A 256 8.18 2.62 18.51
CA VAL A 256 9.31 2.99 17.67
C VAL A 256 9.74 1.80 16.81
N PRO A 257 9.84 1.93 15.47
CA PRO A 257 10.31 0.85 14.62
C PRO A 257 11.75 0.46 14.97
N ILE A 258 11.98 -0.81 15.31
CA ILE A 258 13.27 -1.31 15.83
C ILE A 258 14.40 -1.07 14.81
N ALA A 259 14.11 -1.25 13.52
CA ALA A 259 15.08 -1.04 12.45
C ALA A 259 15.44 0.44 12.25
N ASP A 260 14.47 1.34 12.46
CA ASP A 260 14.71 2.78 12.33
C ASP A 260 15.59 3.24 13.50
N VAL A 261 15.26 2.83 14.73
CA VAL A 261 16.05 3.07 15.95
C VAL A 261 17.51 2.64 15.73
N LEU A 262 17.76 1.40 15.30
CA LEU A 262 19.12 0.93 15.03
C LEU A 262 19.88 1.77 13.98
N GLY A 263 19.18 2.44 13.07
CA GLY A 263 19.78 3.37 12.11
C GLY A 263 20.25 4.69 12.74
N GLY A 264 19.62 5.13 13.83
CA GLY A 264 19.95 6.33 14.59
C GLY A 264 21.05 6.10 15.62
N PHE A 265 22.19 5.52 15.23
CA PHE A 265 23.25 5.01 16.11
C PHE A 265 23.65 5.94 17.27
N ASN A 266 23.72 7.25 17.05
CA ASN A 266 24.11 8.24 18.07
C ASN A 266 22.97 8.66 18.99
N LEU A 267 21.71 8.38 18.61
CA LEU A 267 20.53 8.78 19.35
C LEU A 267 20.12 7.77 20.43
N ILE A 268 20.85 6.65 20.55
CA ILE A 268 20.51 5.56 21.49
C ILE A 268 21.72 5.22 22.34
N PRO A 269 21.51 5.03 23.66
CA PRO A 269 22.52 4.50 24.57
C PRO A 269 23.20 3.22 24.04
N SER A 270 24.52 3.11 24.23
CA SER A 270 25.32 2.02 23.66
C SER A 270 24.96 0.64 24.21
N ASP A 271 24.51 0.61 25.46
CA ASP A 271 24.01 -0.54 26.23
C ASP A 271 22.67 -1.10 25.72
N LEU A 272 21.84 -0.28 25.06
CA LEU A 272 20.58 -0.74 24.46
C LEU A 272 20.77 -1.38 23.07
N ARG A 273 21.94 -1.19 22.43
CA ARG A 273 22.19 -1.68 21.07
C ARG A 273 22.17 -3.20 20.94
N PRO A 274 22.76 -3.99 21.85
CA PRO A 274 22.68 -5.46 21.78
C PRO A 274 21.22 -5.94 21.84
N LEU A 275 20.44 -5.41 22.79
CA LEU A 275 19.02 -5.71 22.94
C LEU A 275 18.23 -5.38 21.67
N LEU A 276 18.38 -4.17 21.12
CA LEU A 276 17.69 -3.77 19.90
C LEU A 276 18.09 -4.62 18.69
N ARG A 277 19.36 -5.06 18.60
CA ARG A 277 19.81 -5.98 17.56
C ARG A 277 19.17 -7.36 17.72
N ALA A 278 19.06 -7.87 18.94
CA ALA A 278 18.37 -9.12 19.22
C ALA A 278 16.89 -9.02 18.82
N LEU A 279 16.18 -7.98 19.25
CA LEU A 279 14.79 -7.70 18.86
C LEU A 279 14.61 -7.59 17.35
N ALA A 280 15.55 -6.95 16.64
CA ALA A 280 15.48 -6.77 15.19
C ALA A 280 15.41 -8.09 14.42
N ARG A 281 16.06 -9.16 14.93
CA ARG A 281 16.03 -10.51 14.32
C ARG A 281 14.61 -11.09 14.28
N HIS A 282 13.77 -10.70 15.22
CA HIS A 282 12.42 -11.23 15.44
C HIS A 282 11.30 -10.26 15.04
N THR A 283 11.65 -9.21 14.26
CA THR A 283 10.65 -8.24 13.77
C THR A 283 9.68 -8.89 12.80
N THR A 284 8.38 -8.68 13.03
CA THR A 284 7.35 -9.21 12.13
C THR A 284 7.24 -8.33 10.88
N ARG A 285 7.05 -8.96 9.70
CA ARG A 285 6.98 -8.22 8.42
C ARG A 285 5.80 -7.24 8.32
N GLY A 286 4.81 -7.37 9.21
CA GLY A 286 3.61 -6.55 9.25
C GLY A 286 3.60 -5.48 10.36
N ALA A 287 4.43 -5.62 11.39
CA ALA A 287 4.53 -4.68 12.50
C ALA A 287 6.02 -4.44 12.82
N PRO A 288 6.65 -3.42 12.20
CA PRO A 288 8.10 -3.19 12.28
C PRO A 288 8.57 -2.67 13.65
N ALA A 289 7.64 -2.26 14.51
CA ALA A 289 7.91 -1.88 15.88
C ALA A 289 7.79 -3.04 16.87
N THR A 290 7.24 -4.19 16.46
CA THR A 290 7.02 -5.31 17.38
C THR A 290 7.91 -6.49 17.01
N ALA A 291 8.55 -7.07 18.03
CA ALA A 291 9.32 -8.29 17.93
C ALA A 291 8.58 -9.42 18.63
N GLU A 292 8.38 -10.55 17.95
CA GLU A 292 7.75 -11.74 18.51
C GLU A 292 8.80 -12.83 18.73
N ILE A 293 9.05 -13.16 19.99
CA ILE A 293 10.18 -13.99 20.42
C ILE A 293 9.66 -15.27 21.05
N ARG A 294 10.33 -16.38 20.77
CA ARG A 294 9.92 -17.73 21.20
C ARG A 294 11.14 -18.53 21.64
N GLY A 295 10.94 -19.44 22.60
CA GLY A 295 11.97 -20.40 23.00
C GLY A 295 13.23 -19.76 23.58
N GLU A 296 14.38 -20.22 23.13
CA GLU A 296 15.72 -19.84 23.65
C GLU A 296 16.01 -18.34 23.51
N ASP A 297 15.66 -17.73 22.37
CA ASP A 297 15.87 -16.29 22.13
C ASP A 297 15.11 -15.42 23.15
N ALA A 298 14.01 -15.92 23.70
CA ALA A 298 13.25 -15.18 24.71
C ALA A 298 14.02 -15.08 26.03
N ALA A 299 14.77 -16.12 26.42
CA ALA A 299 15.58 -16.10 27.63
C ALA A 299 16.74 -15.10 27.50
N GLU A 300 17.43 -15.08 26.35
CA GLU A 300 18.51 -14.12 26.07
C GLU A 300 18.00 -12.67 26.16
N VAL A 301 16.82 -12.41 25.59
CA VAL A 301 16.23 -11.06 25.57
C VAL A 301 15.71 -10.65 26.96
N LEU A 302 15.18 -11.57 27.75
CA LEU A 302 14.73 -11.29 29.12
C LEU A 302 15.90 -10.95 30.04
N ASP A 303 17.04 -11.62 29.90
CA ASP A 303 18.29 -11.30 30.62
C ASP A 303 18.75 -9.86 30.30
N MET A 304 18.73 -9.48 29.02
CA MET A 304 19.05 -8.12 28.59
C MET A 304 18.06 -7.04 29.09
N LEU A 305 16.88 -7.43 29.58
CA LEU A 305 15.83 -6.53 30.08
C LEU A 305 15.86 -6.33 31.62
N GLU A 306 16.69 -7.07 32.38
CA GLU A 306 16.65 -7.13 33.85
C GLU A 306 16.83 -5.77 34.56
N GLN A 307 17.43 -4.79 33.89
CA GLN A 307 17.66 -3.44 34.42
C GLN A 307 16.90 -2.35 33.66
N ARG A 308 15.92 -2.73 32.83
CA ARG A 308 15.17 -1.82 31.96
C ARG A 308 13.74 -1.67 32.44
N ARG A 309 13.16 -0.51 32.13
CA ARG A 309 11.76 -0.26 32.42
C ARG A 309 10.89 -1.04 31.43
N VAL A 310 10.29 -2.12 31.93
CA VAL A 310 9.35 -2.96 31.19
C VAL A 310 7.94 -2.75 31.70
N LEU A 311 7.02 -2.42 30.78
CA LEU A 311 5.59 -2.35 31.05
C LEU A 311 4.96 -3.65 30.58
N LEU A 312 4.49 -4.45 31.54
CA LEU A 312 3.70 -5.64 31.25
C LEU A 312 2.28 -5.23 30.90
N GLU A 313 1.86 -5.47 29.67
CA GLU A 313 0.47 -5.32 29.27
C GLU A 313 -0.22 -6.68 29.43
N PRO A 314 -1.16 -6.83 30.39
CA PRO A 314 -1.91 -8.07 30.50
C PRO A 314 -2.77 -8.24 29.24
N ALA A 315 -2.60 -9.35 28.54
CA ALA A 315 -3.62 -9.84 27.63
C ALA A 315 -4.89 -10.00 28.46
N SER A 316 -5.91 -9.19 28.19
CA SER A 316 -7.13 -9.14 28.96
C SER A 316 -7.83 -10.50 29.00
N MET A 317 -7.61 -11.24 30.08
CA MET A 317 -8.45 -12.24 30.76
C MET A 317 -7.52 -13.09 31.63
N GLU A 318 -7.86 -13.34 32.89
CA GLU A 318 -7.13 -14.20 33.87
C GLU A 318 -6.22 -13.50 34.90
N LEU A 319 -6.59 -12.31 35.36
CA LEU A 319 -6.37 -11.97 36.78
C LEU A 319 -7.73 -11.95 37.46
N ARG A 320 -8.20 -13.15 37.82
CA ARG A 320 -9.22 -13.38 38.85
C ARG A 320 -8.55 -14.07 40.02
#